data_AF-A0A529LVK4-F1
#
_entry.id   AF-A0A529LVK4-F1
#
_cell.length_a   1.000
_cell.length_b   1.000
_cell.length_c   1.000
_cell.angle_alpha   90.00
_cell.angle_beta   90.00
_cell.angle_gamma   90.00
#
_symmetry.space_group_name_H-M   'P 1'
#
loop_
_entity.id
_entity.type
_entity.pdbx_description
1 polymer ?
#
loop_
_entity_poly.entity_id
_entity_poly.type
_entity_poly.pdbx_seq_one_letter_code
_entity_poly.pdbx_strand_id
1 'polypeptide(L)'
;MSSPAALLQPDASGPHLTSRGDLTGFFMQLAADIGADSYMLVAIVHDQDRNDARIVSSNWIFDAIELIGKRLIANLALGPLTVAPGVRP
;
A
#
# COMPACT_ATOMS: atom_id res chain seq x y z
N MET A 1 -17.64 -37.17 -20.21
CA MET A 1 -16.23 -36.79 -19.99
C MET A 1 -16.22 -35.29 -19.79
N SER A 2 -16.22 -34.84 -18.54
CA SER A 2 -16.35 -33.43 -18.17
C SER A 2 -14.98 -32.84 -17.89
N SER A 3 -14.56 -31.84 -18.65
CA SER A 3 -13.33 -31.08 -18.40
C SER A 3 -13.59 -30.04 -17.31
N PRO A 4 -12.86 -30.05 -16.18
CA PRO A 4 -12.90 -28.98 -15.20
C PRO A 4 -11.79 -27.99 -15.57
N ALA A 5 -12.10 -27.08 -16.49
CA ALA A 5 -11.23 -25.96 -16.82
C ALA A 5 -12.07 -24.70 -17.05
N ALA A 6 -12.99 -24.42 -16.14
CA ALA A 6 -13.42 -23.05 -15.92
C ALA A 6 -12.28 -22.39 -15.15
N LEU A 7 -11.35 -21.80 -15.89
CA LEU A 7 -10.37 -20.87 -15.35
C LEU A 7 -11.09 -19.92 -14.40
N LEU A 8 -10.54 -19.78 -13.19
CA LEU A 8 -10.69 -18.58 -12.39
C LEU A 8 -10.27 -17.39 -13.28
N GLN A 9 -11.23 -16.84 -14.01
CA GLN A 9 -11.11 -15.49 -14.52
C GLN A 9 -11.15 -14.61 -13.28
N PRO A 10 -10.06 -13.91 -12.91
CA PRO A 10 -10.24 -12.78 -12.01
C PRO A 10 -11.24 -11.87 -12.73
N ASP A 11 -12.35 -11.54 -12.05
CA ASP A 11 -13.30 -10.57 -12.56
C ASP A 11 -12.50 -9.40 -13.15
N ALA A 12 -12.70 -9.12 -14.44
CA ALA A 12 -11.98 -8.09 -15.18
C ALA A 12 -12.28 -6.66 -14.67
N SER A 13 -12.99 -6.57 -13.56
CA SER A 13 -13.26 -5.37 -12.78
C SER A 13 -12.26 -5.34 -11.63
N GLY A 14 -11.04 -4.88 -11.89
CA GLY A 14 -10.11 -4.53 -10.80
C GLY A 14 -10.78 -3.58 -9.80
N PRO A 15 -10.28 -3.48 -8.56
CA PRO A 15 -10.90 -2.66 -7.52
C PRO A 15 -11.16 -1.24 -8.04
N HIS A 16 -12.41 -0.79 -7.92
CA HIS A 16 -12.83 0.53 -8.39
C HIS A 16 -12.38 1.58 -7.36
N LEU A 17 -11.18 2.11 -7.55
CA LEU A 17 -10.56 3.09 -6.65
C LEU A 17 -10.98 4.52 -6.99
N THR A 18 -12.28 4.84 -6.85
CA THR A 18 -12.83 6.16 -7.20
C THR A 18 -12.87 7.15 -6.05
N SER A 19 -12.81 6.66 -4.83
CA SER A 19 -12.89 7.47 -3.61
C SER A 19 -11.76 7.13 -2.64
N ARG A 20 -11.52 8.02 -1.68
CA ARG A 20 -10.63 7.74 -0.54
C ARG A 20 -11.13 6.56 0.29
N GLY A 21 -12.45 6.36 0.40
CA GLY A 21 -13.03 5.21 1.08
C GLY A 21 -12.67 3.90 0.38
N ASP A 22 -12.77 3.87 -0.96
CA ASP A 22 -12.41 2.71 -1.78
C ASP A 22 -10.94 2.36 -1.62
N LEU A 23 -10.06 3.39 -1.58
CA LEU A 23 -8.63 3.22 -1.35
C LEU A 23 -8.33 2.62 0.03
N THR A 24 -8.97 3.15 1.08
CA THR A 24 -8.83 2.61 2.44
C THR A 24 -9.31 1.17 2.51
N GLY A 25 -10.48 0.87 1.94
CA GLY A 25 -11.03 -0.48 1.91
C GLY A 25 -10.13 -1.48 1.19
N PHE A 26 -9.61 -1.09 0.02
CA PHE A 26 -8.67 -1.90 -0.74
C PHE A 26 -7.41 -2.26 0.07
N PHE A 27 -6.75 -1.27 0.68
CA PHE A 27 -5.53 -1.55 1.46
C PHE A 27 -5.78 -2.31 2.75
N MET A 28 -6.93 -2.09 3.40
CA MET A 28 -7.33 -2.89 4.57
C MET A 28 -7.53 -4.36 4.18
N GLN A 29 -8.19 -4.63 3.05
CA GLN A 29 -8.36 -6.00 2.55
C GLN A 29 -7.01 -6.62 2.17
N LEU A 30 -6.15 -5.88 1.45
CA LEU A 30 -4.82 -6.36 1.09
C LEU A 30 -3.96 -6.68 2.32
N ALA A 31 -4.00 -5.82 3.35
CA ALA A 31 -3.29 -6.06 4.60
C ALA A 31 -3.80 -7.34 5.28
N ALA A 32 -5.12 -7.53 5.34
CA ALA A 32 -5.72 -8.75 5.89
C ALA A 32 -5.31 -10.00 5.09
N ASP A 33 -5.30 -9.93 3.75
CA ASP A 33 -4.97 -11.06 2.88
C ASP A 33 -3.51 -11.53 3.05
N ILE A 34 -2.58 -10.63 3.38
CA ILE A 34 -1.16 -10.95 3.63
C ILE A 34 -0.83 -11.13 5.13
N GLY A 35 -1.82 -10.96 6.02
CA GLY A 35 -1.64 -11.06 7.48
C GLY A 35 -0.88 -9.88 8.11
N ALA A 36 -0.94 -8.70 7.50
CA ALA A 36 -0.35 -7.47 8.04
C ALA A 36 -1.39 -6.69 8.89
N ASP A 37 -0.97 -6.22 10.06
CA ASP A 37 -1.83 -5.40 10.94
C ASP A 37 -2.02 -3.97 10.43
N SER A 38 -1.04 -3.47 9.66
CA SER A 38 -0.99 -2.08 9.27
C SER A 38 -0.39 -1.87 7.89
N TYR A 39 -0.86 -0.83 7.21
CA TYR A 39 -0.38 -0.40 5.90
C TYR A 39 -0.08 1.09 5.91
N MET A 40 0.87 1.50 5.09
CA MET A 40 1.13 2.90 4.78
C MET A 40 1.46 3.04 3.31
N LEU A 41 0.70 3.87 2.60
CA LEU A 41 1.00 4.31 1.25
C LEU A 41 1.64 5.69 1.30
N VAL A 42 2.87 5.80 0.80
CA VAL A 42 3.63 7.05 0.77
C VAL A 42 4.03 7.43 -0.65
N ALA A 43 4.03 8.73 -0.92
CA ALA A 43 4.68 9.31 -2.08
C ALA A 43 6.01 9.92 -1.64
N ILE A 44 7.11 9.51 -2.27
CA ILE A 44 8.44 10.07 -2.01
C ILE A 44 8.68 11.22 -2.98
N VAL A 45 8.73 12.43 -2.43
CA VAL A 45 9.09 13.63 -3.18
C VAL A 45 10.57 13.87 -2.95
N HIS A 46 11.35 13.88 -4.04
CA HIS A 46 12.75 14.27 -3.99
C HIS A 46 12.81 15.79 -4.09
N ASP A 47 13.18 16.45 -3.00
CA ASP A 47 13.62 17.85 -3.02
C ASP A 47 15.16 17.88 -2.97
N GLN A 48 15.77 18.92 -3.51
CA GLN A 48 17.19 19.03 -3.91
C GLN A 48 18.22 18.51 -2.88
N ASP A 49 17.88 18.48 -1.60
CA ASP A 49 18.75 17.97 -0.53
C ASP A 49 18.15 16.83 0.32
N ARG A 50 16.87 16.47 0.17
CA ARG A 50 16.17 15.51 1.05
C ARG A 50 14.98 14.80 0.38
N ASN A 51 14.81 13.53 0.74
CA ASN A 51 13.59 12.77 0.46
C ASN A 51 12.54 13.10 1.52
N ASP A 52 11.41 13.67 1.10
CA ASP A 52 10.26 13.87 1.98
C ASP A 52 9.18 12.81 1.70
N ALA A 53 8.67 12.22 2.76
CA ALA A 53 7.58 11.26 2.70
C ALA A 53 6.25 11.99 2.87
N ARG A 54 5.44 11.97 1.81
CA ARG A 54 4.04 12.40 1.89
C ARG A 54 3.15 11.18 2.06
N ILE A 55 2.57 11.03 3.25
CA ILE A 55 1.59 9.97 3.53
C ILE A 55 0.32 10.24 2.73
N VAL A 56 -0.06 9.30 1.86
CA VAL A 56 -1.26 9.38 1.02
C VAL A 56 -2.45 8.73 1.73
N SER A 57 -2.21 7.55 2.30
CA SER A 57 -3.15 6.78 3.13
C SER A 57 -2.38 5.92 4.13
N SER A 58 -2.94 5.73 5.32
CA SER A 58 -2.35 4.90 6.38
C SER A 58 -3.42 4.53 7.40
N ASN A 59 -3.30 3.34 8.00
CA ASN A 59 -4.06 2.98 9.21
C ASN A 59 -3.20 3.05 10.48
N TRP A 60 -1.96 3.56 10.40
CA TRP A 60 -1.09 3.76 11.56
C TRP A 60 -1.63 4.85 12.47
N ILE A 61 -1.49 4.66 13.78
CA ILE A 61 -1.81 5.69 14.76
C ILE A 61 -0.87 6.90 14.61
N PHE A 62 -1.40 8.09 14.86
CA PHE A 62 -0.67 9.34 14.69
C PHE A 62 0.63 9.40 15.52
N ASP A 63 0.57 8.97 16.79
CA ASP A 63 1.74 9.00 17.68
C ASP A 63 2.91 8.15 17.15
N ALA A 64 2.61 7.01 16.51
CA ALA A 64 3.65 6.17 15.89
C ALA A 64 4.29 6.88 14.68
N ILE A 65 3.49 7.59 13.89
CA ILE A 65 3.97 8.37 12.75
C ILE A 65 4.88 9.51 13.24
N GLU A 66 4.46 10.25 14.27
CA GLU A 66 5.24 11.34 14.85
C GLU A 66 6.55 10.85 15.49
N LEU A 67 6.50 9.73 16.21
CA LEU A 67 7.67 9.15 16.86
C LEU A 67 8.74 8.69 15.85
N ILE A 68 8.32 8.02 14.77
CA ILE A 68 9.22 7.56 13.70
C ILE A 68 9.72 8.74 12.87
N GLY A 69 8.83 9.68 12.58
CA GLY A 69 9.11 10.86 11.78
C GLY A 69 9.22 10.58 10.28
N LYS A 70 8.89 11.60 9.48
CA LYS A 70 8.82 11.51 8.01
C LYS A 70 10.13 11.07 7.34
N ARG A 71 11.28 11.46 7.91
CA ARG A 71 12.60 11.09 7.37
C ARG A 71 12.83 9.58 7.42
N LEU A 72 12.50 8.95 8.55
CA LEU A 72 12.67 7.50 8.68
C LEU A 72 11.65 6.76 7.82
N ILE A 73 10.42 7.26 7.71
CA ILE A 73 9.41 6.74 6.78
C ILE A 73 9.91 6.81 5.33
N ALA A 74 10.52 7.93 4.91
CA ALA A 74 11.11 8.06 3.58
C ALA A 74 12.24 7.04 3.33
N ASN A 75 13.11 6.83 4.32
CA ASN A 75 14.17 5.83 4.24
C ASN A 75 13.63 4.40 4.17
N LEU A 76 12.57 4.09 4.92
CA LEU A 76 11.92 2.77 4.88
C LEU A 76 11.29 2.51 3.51
N ALA A 77 10.59 3.50 2.95
CA ALA A 77 9.95 3.43 1.64
C ALA A 77 10.92 3.30 0.45
N LEU A 78 12.18 3.67 0.65
CA LEU A 78 13.28 3.46 -0.30
C LEU A 78 14.10 2.21 0.04
N GLY A 79 13.71 1.50 1.09
CA GLY A 79 14.38 0.31 1.58
C GLY A 79 14.04 -0.93 0.76
N PRO A 80 14.81 -2.01 0.93
CA PRO A 80 14.65 -3.24 0.16
C PRO A 80 13.38 -4.04 0.53
N LEU A 81 12.71 -3.69 1.63
CA LEU A 81 11.51 -4.38 2.14
C LEU A 81 10.20 -3.71 1.73
N THR A 82 10.27 -2.74 0.81
CA THR A 82 9.09 -2.02 0.31
C THR A 82 8.91 -2.23 -1.17
N VAL A 83 7.65 -2.21 -1.61
CA VAL A 83 7.27 -2.52 -2.97
C VAL A 83 6.53 -1.35 -3.60
N ALA A 84 6.77 -1.11 -4.90
CA ALA A 84 6.01 -0.13 -5.65
C ALA A 84 4.55 -0.58 -5.80
N PRO A 85 3.58 0.34 -5.86
CA PRO A 85 2.18 -0.01 -6.10
C PRO A 85 2.01 -0.87 -7.35
N GLY A 86 1.29 -1.98 -7.23
CA GLY A 86 1.03 -2.91 -8.33
C GLY A 86 2.10 -4.00 -8.54
N VAL A 87 3.20 -3.97 -7.78
CA VAL A 87 4.20 -5.05 -7.76
C VAL A 87 3.92 -5.93 -6.54
N ARG A 88 4.02 -7.26 -6.69
CA ARG A 88 3.92 -8.17 -5.54
C ARG A 88 5.19 -8.04 -4.70
N PRO A 89 5.08 -7.85 -3.36
CA PRO A 89 6.23 -7.82 -2.47
C PRO A 89 6.99 -9.14 -2.46
#